data_AF-A0A2E5IVQ5-F1
#
_entry.id   AF-A0A2E5IVQ5-F1
#
_cell.length_a   1.000
_cell.length_b   1.000
_cell.length_c   1.000
_cell.angle_alpha   90.00
_cell.angle_beta   90.00
_cell.angle_gamma   90.00
#
_symmetry.space_group_name_H-M   'P 1'
#
loop_
_entity.id
_entity.type
_entity.pdbx_description
1 polymer ?
#
loop_
_entity_poly.entity_id
_entity_poly.type
_entity_poly.pdbx_seq_one_letter_code
_entity_poly.pdbx_strand_id
1 'polypeptide(L)' 'MSEGGQSLEGLTEALAQLLDVIGSPMGSQDDLRQAIQRVDELASRLTPAEPAELRHFLERRSYSKALDFLRANAPQEPVG' A
#
# COMPACT_ATOMS: atom_id res chain seq x y z
N MET A 1 -16.25 12.71 -1.86
CA MET A 1 -14.96 12.01 -1.71
C MET A 1 -15.27 10.52 -1.74
N SER A 2 -14.94 9.84 -2.84
CA SER A 2 -15.30 8.44 -3.05
C SER A 2 -14.55 7.53 -2.07
N GLU A 3 -15.22 6.54 -1.48
CA GLU A 3 -14.62 5.59 -0.52
C GLU A 3 -13.42 4.81 -1.09
N GLY A 4 -13.34 4.65 -2.42
CA GLY A 4 -12.19 4.05 -3.10
C GLY A 4 -10.90 4.88 -3.04
N GLY A 5 -10.99 6.22 -3.13
CA GLY A 5 -9.81 7.09 -3.09
C GLY A 5 -9.12 7.09 -1.71
N GLN A 6 -9.91 7.08 -0.64
CA GLN A 6 -9.39 6.96 0.73
C GLN A 6 -8.75 5.59 0.99
N SER A 7 -9.22 4.53 0.32
CA SER A 7 -8.68 3.18 0.48
C SER A 7 -7.30 3.02 -0.20
N LEU A 8 -7.10 3.64 -1.37
CA LEU A 8 -5.81 3.60 -2.07
C LEU A 8 -4.75 4.49 -1.41
N GLU A 9 -5.13 5.66 -0.94
CA GLU A 9 -4.22 6.58 -0.25
C GLU A 9 -3.72 5.94 1.05
N GLY A 10 -4.63 5.39 1.87
CA GLY A 10 -4.26 4.66 3.08
C GLY A 10 -3.40 3.40 2.79
N LEU A 11 -3.67 2.69 1.68
CA LEU A 11 -2.84 1.55 1.27
C LEU A 11 -1.43 1.99 0.85
N THR A 12 -1.31 3.13 0.17
CA THR A 12 -0.02 3.73 -0.22
C THR A 12 0.81 4.05 1.02
N GLU A 13 0.20 4.69 2.02
CA GLU A 13 0.87 4.99 3.30
C GLU A 13 1.28 3.72 4.05
N ALA A 14 0.39 2.72 4.13
CA ALA A 14 0.67 1.46 4.81
C ALA A 14 1.81 0.68 4.15
N LEU A 15 1.87 0.64 2.81
CA LEU A 15 2.96 0.02 2.07
C LEU A 15 4.29 0.75 2.28
N ALA A 16 4.28 2.09 2.31
CA ALA A 16 5.47 2.88 2.60
C ALA A 16 5.98 2.61 4.02
N GLN A 17 5.09 2.59 5.01
CA GLN A 17 5.42 2.26 6.40
C GLN A 17 5.96 0.84 6.54
N LEU A 18 5.37 -0.15 5.86
CA LEU A 18 5.87 -1.52 5.87
C LEU A 18 7.31 -1.62 5.33
N LEU A 19 7.60 -0.95 4.21
CA LEU A 19 8.94 -0.96 3.63
C LEU A 19 9.97 -0.25 4.52
N ASP A 20 9.56 0.82 5.21
CA ASP A 20 10.39 1.49 6.21
C ASP A 20 10.73 0.55 7.38
N VAL A 21 9.72 -0.14 7.93
CA VAL A 21 9.91 -1.13 9.01
C VAL A 21 10.82 -2.28 8.56
N ILE A 22 10.67 -2.79 7.33
CA ILE A 22 11.53 -3.84 6.77
C ILE A 22 12.99 -3.36 6.63
N GLY A 23 13.18 -2.09 6.24
CA GLY A 23 14.50 -1.50 6.04
C GLY A 23 15.16 -1.00 7.34
N SER A 24 14.39 -0.83 8.42
CA SER A 24 14.86 -0.25 9.66
C SER A 24 15.61 -1.27 10.53
N PRO A 25 16.85 -0.99 10.96
CA PRO A 25 17.61 -1.88 11.84
C PRO A 25 17.06 -1.93 13.27
N MET A 26 16.13 -1.03 13.63
CA MET A 26 15.48 -0.96 14.94
C MET A 26 14.04 -1.51 14.95
N GLY A 27 13.52 -1.97 13.81
CA GLY A 27 12.16 -2.50 13.74
C GLY A 27 12.01 -3.78 14.57
N SER A 28 11.00 -3.84 15.44
CA SER A 28 10.67 -5.08 16.15
C SER A 28 9.89 -6.03 15.25
N GLN A 29 9.95 -7.32 15.55
CA GLN A 29 9.13 -8.31 14.84
C GLN A 29 7.62 -8.01 14.98
N ASP A 30 7.21 -7.37 16.08
CA ASP A 30 5.84 -6.93 16.29
C ASP A 30 5.46 -5.77 15.36
N ASP A 31 6.33 -4.76 15.20
CA ASP A 31 6.14 -3.65 14.25
C ASP A 31 5.95 -4.17 12.83
N LEU A 32 6.77 -5.15 12.41
CA LEU A 32 6.65 -5.77 11.10
C LEU A 32 5.31 -6.49 10.94
N ARG A 33 4.89 -7.25 11.96
CA ARG A 33 3.59 -7.95 11.95
C ARG A 33 2.44 -6.96 11.85
N GLN A 34 2.45 -5.89 12.65
CA GLN A 34 1.43 -4.84 12.65
C GLN A 34 1.35 -4.14 11.27
N ALA A 35 2.50 -3.82 10.68
CA ALA A 35 2.56 -3.20 9.36
C ALA A 35 2.00 -4.11 8.26
N ILE A 36 2.33 -5.41 8.28
CA ILE A 36 1.77 -6.39 7.33
C ILE A 36 0.25 -6.50 7.51
N GLN A 37 -0.24 -6.63 8.74
CA GLN A 37 -1.67 -6.72 9.03
C GLN A 37 -2.43 -5.49 8.51
N ARG A 38 -1.88 -4.29 8.70
CA ARG A 38 -2.47 -3.06 8.19
C ARG A 38 -2.59 -3.06 6.67
N VAL A 39 -1.56 -3.54 5.96
CA VAL A 39 -1.59 -3.67 4.49
C VAL A 39 -2.65 -4.68 4.06
N ASP A 40 -2.73 -5.84 4.72
CA ASP A 40 -3.73 -6.88 4.40
C ASP A 40 -5.17 -6.38 4.64
N GLU A 41 -5.42 -5.65 5.73
CA GLU A 41 -6.74 -5.08 6.01
C GLU A 41 -7.18 -4.07 4.95
N LEU A 42 -6.26 -3.22 4.48
CA LEU A 42 -6.54 -2.23 3.43
C LEU A 42 -6.68 -2.90 2.05
N ALA A 43 -5.85 -3.90 1.76
CA ALA A 43 -5.94 -4.70 0.54
C ALA A 43 -7.29 -5.44 0.43
N SER A 44 -7.83 -5.93 1.54
CA SER A 44 -9.14 -6.59 1.61
C SER A 44 -10.30 -5.65 1.23
N ARG A 45 -10.13 -4.34 1.42
CA ARG A 45 -11.14 -3.32 1.09
C ARG A 45 -11.09 -2.88 -0.38
N LEU A 46 -10.12 -3.35 -1.16
CA LEU A 46 -10.02 -3.02 -2.58
C LEU A 46 -11.24 -3.51 -3.34
N THR A 47 -11.88 -2.60 -4.07
CA THR A 47 -13.06 -2.89 -4.86
C THR A 47 -12.67 -3.53 -6.21
N PRO A 48 -13.60 -4.16 -6.94
CA PRO A 48 -13.35 -4.65 -8.30
C PRO A 48 -13.03 -3.56 -9.32
N ALA A 49 -13.27 -2.28 -8.98
CA ALA A 49 -12.88 -1.14 -9.82
C ALA A 49 -11.36 -0.88 -9.78
N GLU A 50 -10.66 -1.46 -8.78
CA GLU A 50 -9.22 -1.30 -8.63
C GLU A 50 -8.44 -2.17 -9.63
N PRO A 51 -7.25 -1.72 -10.09
CA PRO A 51 -6.47 -2.45 -11.07
C PRO A 51 -6.11 -3.87 -10.60
N ALA A 52 -6.34 -4.86 -11.46
CA ALA A 52 -5.97 -6.25 -11.18
C ALA A 52 -4.46 -6.44 -10.91
N GLU A 53 -3.63 -5.59 -11.52
CA GLU A 53 -2.18 -5.60 -11.33
C GLU A 53 -1.78 -5.24 -9.89
N LEU A 54 -2.47 -4.29 -9.26
CA LEU A 54 -2.27 -3.95 -7.85
C LEU A 54 -2.53 -5.16 -6.94
N ARG A 55 -3.65 -5.85 -7.15
CA ARG A 55 -3.98 -7.08 -6.43
C ARG A 55 -2.90 -8.14 -6.61
N HIS A 56 -2.43 -8.33 -7.85
CA HIS A 56 -1.38 -9.31 -8.14
C HIS A 56 -0.08 -9.02 -7.37
N PHE A 57 0.33 -7.76 -7.25
CA PHE A 57 1.50 -7.40 -6.45
C PHE A 57 1.30 -7.67 -4.96
N LEU A 58 0.13 -7.38 -4.41
CA LEU A 58 -0.20 -7.62 -3.00
C LEU A 58 -0.24 -9.13 -2.68
N GLU A 59 -0.87 -9.95 -3.53
CA GLU A 59 -0.91 -11.41 -3.38
C GLU A 59 0.49 -12.04 -3.39
N ARG A 60 1.38 -11.49 -4.21
CA ARG A 60 2.79 -11.93 -4.28
C ARG A 60 3.69 -11.31 -3.21
N ARG A 61 3.13 -10.53 -2.28
CA ARG A 61 3.87 -9.76 -1.25
C ARG A 61 4.98 -8.89 -1.84
N SER A 62 4.78 -8.43 -3.08
CA SER A 62 5.70 -7.54 -3.78
C SER A 62 5.40 -6.09 -3.38
N TYR A 63 5.54 -5.77 -2.09
CA TYR A 63 5.10 -4.50 -1.49
C TYR A 63 5.74 -3.26 -2.14
N SER A 64 7.01 -3.37 -2.55
CA SER A 64 7.71 -2.30 -3.28
C SER A 64 7.10 -2.03 -4.66
N LYS A 65 6.68 -3.07 -5.38
CA LYS A 65 6.00 -2.94 -6.68
C LYS A 65 4.58 -2.41 -6.54
N ALA A 66 3.85 -2.86 -5.51
CA ALA A 66 2.53 -2.32 -5.21
C ALA A 66 2.59 -0.81 -4.89
N LEU A 67 3.59 -0.39 -4.10
CA LEU A 67 3.78 1.03 -3.78
C LEU A 67 4.16 1.87 -5.01
N ASP A 68 5.08 1.36 -5.83
CA ASP A 68 5.50 2.02 -7.07
C ASP A 68 4.32 2.20 -8.04
N PHE A 69 3.51 1.15 -8.19
CA PHE A 69 2.29 1.18 -8.97
C PHE A 69 1.31 2.25 -8.47
N LEU A 70 1.03 2.29 -7.16
CA LEU A 70 0.12 3.28 -6.59
C LEU A 70 0.62 4.71 -6.75
N ARG A 71 1.93 4.96 -6.57
CA ARG A 71 2.53 6.28 -6.76
C ARG A 71 2.49 6.76 -8.21
N ALA A 72 2.69 5.85 -9.16
CA ALA A 72 2.63 6.16 -10.59
C ALA A 72 1.19 6.46 -11.07
N ASN A 73 0.19 5.86 -10.42
CA ASN A 73 -1.22 5.99 -10.78
C ASN A 73 -1.99 6.98 -9.89
N ALA A 74 -1.38 7.49 -8.83
CA ALA A 74 -1.94 8.57 -8.03
C ALA A 74 -2.10 9.82 -8.91
N PRO A 75 -3.23 10.54 -8.81
CA PRO A 75 -3.41 11.80 -9.53
C PRO A 75 -2.26 12.73 -9.14
N GLN A 76 -1.35 12.96 -10.08
CA GLN A 76 -0.26 13.90 -9.90
C GLN A 76 -0.92 15.27 -9.77
N GLU A 77 -0.91 15.89 -8.59
CA GLU A 77 -1.25 17.30 -8.51
C GLU A 77 -0.32 18.04 -9.47
N PRO A 78 -0.84 18.78 -10.47
CA PRO A 78 0.03 19.55 -11.35
C PRO A 78 0.72 20.60 -10.48
N VAL A 79 2.04 20.51 -10.39
CA VAL A 79 2.86 21.55 -9.75
C VAL A 79 2.63 22.83 -10.58
N GLY A 80 1.93 23.79 -9.98
CA GLY A 80 1.70 25.13 -10.52
C GLY A 80 2.82 26.06 -10.12
#